data_AF-A0A3D4CWX9-F1
#
_entry.id   AF-A0A3D4CWX9-F1
#
_cell.length_a   1.000
_cell.length_b   1.000
_cell.length_c   1.000
_cell.angle_alpha   90.00
_cell.angle_beta   90.00
_cell.angle_gamma   90.00
#
_symmetry.space_group_name_H-M   'P 1'
#
loop_
_entity.id
_entity.type
_entity.pdbx_description
1 polymer ?
#
loop_
_entity_poly.entity_id
_entity_poly.type
_entity_poly.pdbx_seq_one_letter_code
_entity_poly.pdbx_strand_id
1 'polypeptide(L)'
;MGISPGDLIRHAVTGVVVVAVAIVGLKAWSKHKLEKQIISELRDLAHPTTSFEAAYDEDAISSLFKSMALLHQTRVGLKKEPGEILREVFHGSDDGALFGKAESGSNASVDPQAEVIGKGLLRNYHHCLLLGIFSDSENIQNLAKGKTPIITSGPDSNSKATIRFIIDPAVSPGVEGIIPNMIISPPNVDEGSTPTDMQISQAKELVRALYDARVIDRDTGDRLNQHYESFSSSPEPASVPESSESPVEEPRGTPPEDTAPEEETPDPEVCPFDQPLPEEG
;
A
#
# COMPACT_ATOMS: atom_id res chain seq x y z
N MET A 1 65.31 3.04 -30.42
CA MET A 1 64.23 4.06 -30.43
C MET A 1 63.82 4.29 -28.99
N GLY A 2 63.86 5.53 -28.49
CA GLY A 2 63.28 5.88 -27.20
C GLY A 2 61.81 6.27 -27.39
N ILE A 3 60.91 5.75 -26.56
CA ILE A 3 59.52 6.21 -26.54
C ILE A 3 59.50 7.62 -25.96
N SER A 4 58.87 8.57 -26.64
CA SER A 4 58.73 9.93 -26.11
C SER A 4 57.91 9.91 -24.81
N PRO A 5 58.27 10.68 -23.77
CA PRO A 5 57.45 10.79 -22.57
C PRO A 5 56.00 11.17 -22.86
N GLY A 6 55.75 11.98 -23.90
CA GLY A 6 54.40 12.34 -24.35
C GLY A 6 53.62 11.14 -24.91
N ASP A 7 54.25 10.24 -25.66
CA ASP A 7 53.62 9.03 -26.17
C ASP A 7 53.35 8.02 -25.06
N LEU A 8 54.28 7.89 -24.09
CA LEU A 8 54.08 7.05 -22.90
C LEU A 8 52.86 7.50 -22.09
N ILE A 9 52.72 8.81 -21.85
CA ILE A 9 51.55 9.42 -21.19
C ILE A 9 50.29 9.18 -22.03
N ARG A 10 50.34 9.38 -23.35
CA ARG A 10 49.19 9.18 -24.25
C ARG A 10 48.68 7.74 -24.26
N HIS A 11 49.59 6.76 -24.28
CA HIS A 11 49.25 5.35 -24.16
C HIS A 11 48.70 4.98 -22.77
N ALA A 12 49.26 5.52 -21.69
CA ALA A 12 48.74 5.33 -20.35
C ALA A 12 47.30 5.86 -20.19
N VAL A 13 47.05 7.11 -20.64
CA VAL A 13 45.71 7.71 -20.63
C VAL A 13 44.72 6.92 -21.49
N THR A 14 45.15 6.47 -22.68
CA THR A 14 44.30 5.65 -23.56
C THR A 14 43.97 4.29 -22.91
N GLY A 15 44.93 3.65 -22.24
CA GLY A 15 44.70 2.43 -21.46
C GLY A 15 43.68 2.63 -20.34
N VAL A 16 43.79 3.71 -19.57
CA VAL A 16 42.83 4.06 -18.51
C VAL A 16 41.43 4.30 -19.10
N VAL A 17 41.30 5.00 -20.23
CA VAL A 17 40.02 5.23 -20.90
C VAL A 17 39.39 3.92 -21.38
N VAL A 18 40.17 3.02 -22.00
CA VAL A 18 39.66 1.70 -22.45
C VAL A 18 39.18 0.85 -21.26
N VAL A 19 39.93 0.83 -20.15
CA VAL A 19 39.53 0.14 -18.92
C VAL A 19 38.25 0.75 -18.32
N ALA A 20 38.13 2.07 -18.29
CA ALA A 20 36.92 2.74 -17.80
C ALA A 20 35.69 2.40 -18.64
N VAL A 21 35.81 2.42 -19.98
CA VAL A 21 34.73 2.03 -20.91
C VAL A 21 34.34 0.55 -20.72
N ALA A 22 35.32 -0.35 -20.55
CA ALA A 22 35.06 -1.77 -20.28
C ALA A 22 34.29 -1.99 -18.97
N ILE A 23 34.67 -1.30 -17.89
CA ILE A 23 33.98 -1.37 -16.59
C ILE A 23 32.55 -0.83 -16.69
N VAL A 24 32.34 0.29 -17.40
CA VAL A 24 30.99 0.85 -17.63
C VAL A 24 30.13 -0.11 -18.47
N GLY A 25 30.68 -0.69 -19.53
CA GLY A 25 29.99 -1.66 -20.38
C GLY A 25 29.57 -2.93 -19.61
N LEU A 26 30.48 -3.51 -18.83
CA LEU A 26 30.19 -4.66 -17.97
C LEU A 26 29.10 -4.35 -16.93
N LYS A 27 29.12 -3.15 -16.33
CA LYS A 27 28.13 -2.70 -15.35
C LYS A 27 26.75 -2.41 -15.97
N ALA A 28 26.72 -1.90 -17.21
CA ALA A 28 25.48 -1.73 -17.95
C ALA A 28 24.88 -3.10 -18.34
N TRP A 29 25.71 -4.03 -18.80
CA TRP A 29 25.28 -5.38 -19.18
C TRP A 29 24.78 -6.21 -17.99
N SER A 30 25.46 -6.15 -16.84
CA SER A 30 24.99 -6.85 -15.63
C SER A 30 23.67 -6.28 -15.10
N LYS A 31 23.47 -4.95 -15.16
CA LYS A 31 22.17 -4.34 -14.89
C LYS A 31 21.09 -4.80 -15.87
N HIS A 32 21.37 -4.81 -17.17
CA HIS A 32 20.39 -5.25 -18.16
C HIS A 32 20.00 -6.73 -18.01
N LYS A 33 20.95 -7.60 -17.61
CA LYS A 33 20.66 -9.00 -17.26
C LYS A 33 19.77 -9.09 -16.01
N LEU A 34 20.11 -8.35 -14.95
CA LEU A 34 19.33 -8.31 -13.70
C LEU A 34 17.90 -7.80 -13.95
N GLU A 35 17.75 -6.76 -14.79
CA GLU A 35 16.45 -6.20 -15.15
C GLU A 35 15.58 -7.21 -15.88
N LYS A 36 16.13 -7.94 -16.86
CA LYS A 36 15.41 -9.01 -17.55
C LYS A 36 15.03 -10.18 -16.64
N GLN A 37 15.90 -10.53 -15.68
CA GLN A 37 15.59 -11.56 -14.69
C GLN A 37 14.42 -11.13 -13.79
N ILE A 38 14.49 -9.92 -13.21
CA ILE A 38 13.44 -9.36 -12.36
C ILE A 38 12.11 -9.26 -13.12
N ILE A 39 12.12 -8.80 -14.38
CA ILE A 39 10.90 -8.73 -15.20
C ILE A 39 10.32 -10.12 -15.45
N SER A 40 11.15 -11.14 -15.73
CA SER A 40 10.66 -12.52 -15.91
C SER A 40 10.02 -13.07 -14.64
N GLU A 41 10.74 -13.01 -13.51
CA GLU A 41 10.25 -13.55 -12.24
C GLU A 41 9.01 -12.78 -11.72
N LEU A 42 8.93 -11.46 -11.93
CA LEU A 42 7.72 -10.69 -11.63
C LEU A 42 6.57 -11.01 -12.58
N ARG A 43 6.81 -11.37 -13.85
CA ARG A 43 5.73 -11.80 -14.77
C ARG A 43 5.10 -13.11 -14.32
N ASP A 44 5.92 -14.08 -13.91
CA ASP A 44 5.42 -15.38 -13.40
C ASP A 44 4.59 -15.21 -12.11
N LEU A 45 5.01 -14.31 -11.22
CA LEU A 45 4.34 -14.02 -9.94
C LEU A 45 3.11 -13.10 -10.09
N ALA A 46 3.15 -12.16 -11.03
CA ALA A 46 2.05 -11.24 -11.33
C ALA A 46 1.09 -11.75 -12.43
N HIS A 47 1.27 -12.97 -12.91
CA HIS A 47 0.34 -13.61 -13.85
C HIS A 47 -1.05 -13.74 -13.22
N PRO A 48 -2.16 -13.58 -13.95
CA PRO A 48 -3.52 -13.67 -13.40
C PRO A 48 -3.78 -14.95 -12.59
N THR A 49 -3.30 -16.11 -13.05
CA THR A 49 -3.41 -17.38 -12.32
C THR A 49 -2.77 -17.35 -10.93
N THR A 50 -1.71 -16.58 -10.75
CA THR A 50 -0.95 -16.45 -9.51
C THR A 50 -1.48 -15.32 -8.62
N SER A 51 -2.02 -14.26 -9.23
CA SER A 51 -2.51 -13.06 -8.53
C SER A 51 -4.00 -13.10 -8.18
N PHE A 52 -4.80 -13.94 -8.85
CA PHE A 52 -6.26 -14.02 -8.70
C PHE A 52 -6.80 -15.44 -8.51
N GLU A 53 -6.19 -16.45 -9.15
CA GLU A 53 -6.72 -17.82 -9.21
C GLU A 53 -5.88 -18.83 -8.39
N ALA A 54 -5.15 -18.35 -7.38
CA ALA A 54 -4.28 -19.19 -6.56
C ALA A 54 -5.10 -20.26 -5.79
N ALA A 55 -4.78 -21.54 -6.00
CA ALA A 55 -5.51 -22.66 -5.41
C ALA A 55 -5.35 -22.79 -3.88
N TYR A 56 -4.32 -22.14 -3.31
CA TYR A 56 -4.02 -22.11 -1.88
C TYR A 56 -3.57 -20.70 -1.48
N ASP A 57 -3.96 -20.28 -0.28
CA ASP A 57 -3.56 -19.02 0.35
C ASP A 57 -2.03 -18.99 0.59
N GLU A 58 -1.43 -20.08 1.04
CA GLU A 58 0.02 -20.20 1.24
C GLU A 58 0.83 -19.85 -0.03
N ASP A 59 0.36 -20.26 -1.21
CA ASP A 59 1.03 -19.99 -2.50
C ASP A 59 0.90 -18.51 -2.92
N ALA A 60 -0.27 -17.91 -2.71
CA ALA A 60 -0.49 -16.48 -2.97
C ALA A 60 0.34 -15.60 -2.00
N ILE A 61 0.38 -15.95 -0.71
CA ILE A 61 1.21 -15.29 0.31
C ILE A 61 2.71 -15.42 -0.04
N SER A 62 3.13 -16.63 -0.44
CA SER A 62 4.51 -16.89 -0.88
C SER A 62 4.88 -16.03 -2.10
N SER A 63 3.94 -15.86 -3.03
CA SER A 63 4.14 -15.09 -4.27
C SER A 63 4.13 -13.58 -4.05
N LEU A 64 3.30 -13.08 -3.14
CA LEU A 64 3.35 -11.71 -2.64
C LEU A 64 4.72 -11.40 -2.02
N PHE A 65 5.21 -12.23 -1.10
CA PHE A 65 6.51 -12.03 -0.45
C PHE A 65 7.69 -12.05 -1.45
N LYS A 66 7.71 -12.99 -2.41
CA LYS A 66 8.71 -13.02 -3.49
C LYS A 66 8.67 -11.73 -4.33
N SER A 67 7.47 -11.26 -4.67
CA SER A 67 7.28 -10.00 -5.40
C SER A 67 7.86 -8.81 -4.63
N MET A 68 7.69 -8.74 -3.31
CA MET A 68 8.27 -7.67 -2.49
C MET A 68 9.81 -7.66 -2.54
N ALA A 69 10.45 -8.83 -2.55
CA ALA A 69 11.91 -8.92 -2.70
C ALA A 69 12.38 -8.40 -4.07
N LEU A 70 11.67 -8.73 -5.16
CA LEU A 70 12.01 -8.31 -6.52
C LEU A 70 11.79 -6.81 -6.76
N LEU A 71 10.72 -6.24 -6.19
CA LEU A 71 10.51 -4.77 -6.19
C LEU A 71 11.56 -4.03 -5.36
N HIS A 72 12.03 -4.60 -4.25
CA HIS A 72 13.16 -4.04 -3.50
C HIS A 72 14.49 -4.14 -4.28
N GLN A 73 14.74 -5.28 -4.93
CA GLN A 73 15.93 -5.49 -5.77
C GLN A 73 15.96 -4.55 -6.97
N THR A 74 14.79 -4.18 -7.51
CA THR A 74 14.62 -3.10 -8.50
C THR A 74 15.14 -1.77 -7.96
N ARG A 75 14.64 -1.34 -6.79
CA ARG A 75 15.03 -0.06 -6.17
C ARG A 75 16.52 0.02 -5.87
N VAL A 76 17.09 -1.03 -5.28
CA VAL A 76 18.50 -1.03 -4.83
C VAL A 76 19.47 -1.37 -5.96
N GLY A 77 19.20 -2.43 -6.72
CA GLY A 77 20.11 -2.93 -7.76
C GLY A 77 20.03 -2.13 -9.07
N LEU A 78 18.82 -1.87 -9.57
CA LEU A 78 18.61 -1.14 -10.82
C LEU A 78 18.60 0.38 -10.62
N LYS A 79 18.20 0.87 -9.45
CA LYS A 79 17.88 2.30 -9.19
C LYS A 79 16.72 2.80 -10.07
N LYS A 80 15.67 1.97 -10.16
CA LYS A 80 14.37 2.28 -10.76
C LYS A 80 13.30 2.30 -9.67
N GLU A 81 12.21 3.03 -9.89
CA GLU A 81 11.07 2.98 -8.97
C GLU A 81 10.22 1.71 -9.22
N PRO A 82 9.63 1.07 -8.20
CA PRO A 82 8.83 -0.15 -8.37
C PRO A 82 7.68 -0.03 -9.38
N GLY A 83 7.07 1.16 -9.53
CA GLY A 83 6.05 1.40 -10.54
C GLY A 83 6.59 1.35 -11.99
N GLU A 84 7.87 1.67 -12.20
CA GLU A 84 8.50 1.60 -13.52
C GLU A 84 8.68 0.15 -13.97
N ILE A 85 9.17 -0.73 -13.09
CA ILE A 85 9.39 -2.14 -13.44
C ILE A 85 8.07 -2.89 -13.63
N LEU A 86 7.04 -2.58 -12.84
CA LEU A 86 5.70 -3.15 -13.00
C LEU A 86 5.08 -2.76 -14.36
N ARG A 87 5.30 -1.54 -14.84
CA ARG A 87 4.86 -1.16 -16.19
C ARG A 87 5.53 -1.98 -17.29
N GLU A 88 6.82 -2.32 -17.16
CA GLU A 88 7.51 -3.20 -18.13
C GLU A 88 7.10 -4.68 -17.97
N VAL A 89 6.72 -5.11 -16.77
CA VAL A 89 6.14 -6.45 -16.49
C VAL A 89 4.78 -6.59 -17.21
N PHE A 90 3.89 -5.62 -17.02
CA PHE A 90 2.53 -5.62 -17.58
C PHE A 90 2.49 -5.30 -19.09
N HIS A 91 3.21 -4.26 -19.51
CA HIS A 91 3.09 -3.63 -20.83
C HIS A 91 4.43 -3.40 -21.53
N GLY A 92 5.43 -4.26 -21.24
CA GLY A 92 6.74 -4.23 -21.88
C GLY A 92 6.68 -4.28 -23.41
N SER A 93 7.75 -3.77 -24.04
CA SER A 93 7.85 -3.71 -25.51
C SER A 93 8.13 -5.07 -26.18
N ASP A 94 8.40 -6.11 -25.39
CA ASP A 94 8.74 -7.48 -25.77
C ASP A 94 7.56 -8.45 -25.67
N ASP A 95 7.64 -9.59 -26.37
CA ASP A 95 6.54 -10.55 -26.57
C ASP A 95 6.13 -11.34 -25.30
N GLY A 96 6.71 -11.02 -24.13
CA GLY A 96 6.38 -11.62 -22.84
C GLY A 96 5.56 -10.70 -21.90
N ALA A 97 5.12 -9.53 -22.34
CA ALA A 97 4.31 -8.62 -21.53
C ALA A 97 2.91 -9.21 -21.23
N LEU A 98 2.52 -9.24 -19.95
CA LEU A 98 1.31 -9.95 -19.46
C LEU A 98 0.00 -9.49 -20.14
N PHE A 99 -0.13 -8.19 -20.37
CA PHE A 99 -1.37 -7.56 -20.84
C PHE A 99 -1.18 -6.89 -22.21
N GLY A 100 -0.17 -7.33 -22.97
CA GLY A 100 0.20 -6.73 -24.26
C GLY A 100 0.68 -5.28 -24.12
N LYS A 101 0.89 -4.61 -25.26
CA LYS A 101 1.42 -3.24 -25.29
C LYS A 101 0.32 -2.25 -24.90
N ALA A 102 0.62 -1.39 -23.93
CA ALA A 102 -0.29 -0.33 -23.51
C ALA A 102 -0.73 0.55 -24.69
N GLU A 103 -2.01 0.87 -24.74
CA GLU A 103 -2.54 1.79 -25.74
C GLU A 103 -1.88 3.17 -25.61
N SER A 104 -1.71 3.87 -26.74
CA SER A 104 -0.98 5.14 -26.79
C SER A 104 -1.85 6.23 -27.41
N GLY A 105 -2.38 7.11 -26.56
CA GLY A 105 -3.22 8.25 -26.95
C GLY A 105 -3.91 8.89 -25.75
N SER A 106 -4.69 9.95 -25.97
CA SER A 106 -5.48 10.63 -24.92
C SER A 106 -6.59 9.76 -24.33
N ASN A 107 -6.96 8.68 -25.02
CA ASN A 107 -8.08 7.80 -24.70
C ASN A 107 -7.60 6.37 -24.42
N ALA A 108 -6.32 6.18 -24.12
CA ALA A 108 -5.75 4.86 -23.87
C ALA A 108 -6.46 4.15 -22.71
N SER A 109 -6.98 2.96 -22.95
CA SER A 109 -7.51 2.12 -21.88
C SER A 109 -6.38 1.71 -20.95
N VAL A 110 -6.55 1.96 -19.66
CA VAL A 110 -5.79 1.24 -18.64
C VAL A 110 -6.29 -0.21 -18.63
N ASP A 111 -5.40 -1.18 -18.54
CA ASP A 111 -5.79 -2.56 -18.30
C ASP A 111 -6.18 -2.72 -16.82
N PRO A 112 -7.44 -3.12 -16.49
CA PRO A 112 -7.87 -3.15 -15.10
C PRO A 112 -7.19 -4.24 -14.26
N GLN A 113 -6.74 -5.35 -14.87
CA GLN A 113 -5.98 -6.37 -14.15
C GLN A 113 -4.57 -5.85 -13.82
N ALA A 114 -3.91 -5.19 -14.78
CA ALA A 114 -2.63 -4.51 -14.54
C ALA A 114 -2.74 -3.42 -13.46
N GLU A 115 -3.82 -2.63 -13.44
CA GLU A 115 -4.04 -1.61 -12.40
C GLU A 115 -4.23 -2.25 -11.01
N VAL A 116 -5.10 -3.25 -10.89
CA VAL A 116 -5.41 -3.91 -9.61
C VAL A 116 -4.19 -4.63 -9.04
N ILE A 117 -3.44 -5.37 -9.86
CA ILE A 117 -2.20 -6.03 -9.44
C ILE A 117 -1.14 -4.99 -9.10
N GLY A 118 -0.97 -3.96 -9.92
CA GLY A 118 -0.03 -2.86 -9.68
C GLY A 118 -0.29 -2.14 -8.36
N LYS A 119 -1.53 -1.70 -8.10
CA LYS A 119 -1.96 -1.09 -6.84
C LYS A 119 -1.71 -2.02 -5.65
N GLY A 120 -2.09 -3.30 -5.77
CA GLY A 120 -1.92 -4.31 -4.71
C GLY A 120 -0.45 -4.54 -4.32
N LEU A 121 0.43 -4.70 -5.31
CA LEU A 121 1.86 -4.90 -5.08
C LEU A 121 2.56 -3.64 -4.56
N LEU A 122 2.23 -2.46 -5.10
CA LEU A 122 2.82 -1.19 -4.64
C LEU A 122 2.40 -0.85 -3.19
N ARG A 123 1.13 -1.06 -2.83
CA ARG A 123 0.64 -0.92 -1.45
C ARG A 123 1.46 -1.76 -0.48
N ASN A 124 1.63 -3.06 -0.78
CA ASN A 124 2.42 -3.96 0.05
C ASN A 124 3.91 -3.58 0.10
N TYR A 125 4.46 -3.06 -1.00
CA TYR A 125 5.84 -2.57 -1.02
C TYR A 125 6.04 -1.37 -0.08
N HIS A 126 5.07 -0.45 -0.03
CA HIS A 126 5.08 0.65 0.95
C HIS A 126 4.90 0.16 2.39
N HIS A 127 4.07 -0.86 2.64
CA HIS A 127 3.97 -1.50 3.96
C HIS A 127 5.29 -2.13 4.40
N CYS A 128 6.01 -2.84 3.52
CA CYS A 128 7.33 -3.38 3.83
C CYS A 128 8.41 -2.32 4.11
N LEU A 129 8.28 -1.11 3.55
CA LEU A 129 9.11 0.03 3.94
C LEU A 129 8.77 0.54 5.35
N LEU A 130 7.48 0.75 5.65
CA LEU A 130 7.01 1.27 6.95
C LEU A 130 7.31 0.33 8.12
N LEU A 131 7.17 -0.98 7.91
CA LEU A 131 7.49 -2.02 8.90
C LEU A 131 9.01 -2.28 9.07
N GLY A 132 9.85 -1.57 8.31
CA GLY A 132 11.31 -1.75 8.32
C GLY A 132 11.78 -3.11 7.78
N ILE A 133 10.93 -3.87 7.11
CA ILE A 133 11.22 -5.25 6.65
C ILE A 133 12.46 -5.24 5.74
N PHE A 134 12.58 -4.26 4.84
CA PHE A 134 13.72 -4.10 3.96
C PHE A 134 15.01 -3.57 4.63
N SER A 135 14.98 -3.21 5.91
CA SER A 135 16.16 -2.75 6.64
C SER A 135 17.07 -3.89 7.12
N ASP A 136 16.59 -5.14 7.05
CA ASP A 136 17.34 -6.34 7.43
C ASP A 136 17.58 -7.29 6.24
N SER A 137 18.77 -7.90 6.24
CA SER A 137 19.23 -8.84 5.23
C SER A 137 18.66 -10.26 5.38
N GLU A 138 18.25 -10.69 6.58
CA GLU A 138 17.56 -11.97 6.75
C GLU A 138 16.12 -11.88 6.23
N ASN A 139 15.42 -10.79 6.53
CA ASN A 139 14.12 -10.45 5.97
C ASN A 139 14.11 -10.41 4.44
N ILE A 140 15.07 -9.74 3.80
CA ILE A 140 15.17 -9.74 2.34
C ILE A 140 15.34 -11.17 1.79
N GLN A 141 16.12 -12.02 2.47
CA GLN A 141 16.23 -13.43 2.12
C GLN A 141 14.95 -14.24 2.40
N ASN A 142 14.20 -13.93 3.45
CA ASN A 142 12.94 -14.60 3.78
C ASN A 142 11.87 -14.25 2.74
N LEU A 143 11.72 -12.97 2.40
CA LEU A 143 10.87 -12.52 1.29
C LEU A 143 11.24 -13.22 -0.03
N ALA A 144 12.53 -13.26 -0.39
CA ALA A 144 12.99 -13.94 -1.61
C ALA A 144 12.75 -15.46 -1.61
N LYS A 145 12.58 -16.08 -0.43
CA LYS A 145 12.21 -17.49 -0.26
C LYS A 145 10.69 -17.69 -0.13
N GLY A 146 9.89 -16.61 -0.24
CA GLY A 146 8.45 -16.63 -0.04
C GLY A 146 8.02 -16.92 1.40
N LYS A 147 8.78 -16.45 2.38
CA LYS A 147 8.58 -16.68 3.82
C LYS A 147 8.27 -15.40 4.58
N THR A 148 7.47 -15.54 5.63
CA THR A 148 7.07 -14.46 6.55
C THR A 148 8.28 -13.71 7.12
N PRO A 149 8.36 -12.37 6.94
CA PRO A 149 9.40 -11.54 7.54
C PRO A 149 9.08 -11.18 9.01
N ILE A 150 10.09 -10.66 9.70
CA ILE A 150 10.01 -10.08 11.04
C ILE A 150 9.97 -8.55 10.90
N ILE A 151 9.06 -7.89 11.61
CA ILE A 151 8.93 -6.43 11.66
C ILE A 151 10.14 -5.87 12.42
N THR A 152 10.81 -4.85 11.89
CA THR A 152 12.00 -4.25 12.54
C THR A 152 11.76 -2.84 13.06
N SER A 153 10.72 -2.16 12.57
CA SER A 153 10.36 -0.78 12.96
C SER A 153 8.89 -0.66 13.37
N GLY A 154 8.57 0.38 14.14
CA GLY A 154 7.24 0.55 14.75
C GLY A 154 7.06 -0.21 16.08
N PRO A 155 5.85 -0.16 16.66
CA PRO A 155 5.57 -0.73 17.99
C PRO A 155 5.71 -2.26 18.03
N ASP A 156 5.28 -2.95 16.98
CA ASP A 156 5.33 -4.43 16.89
C ASP A 156 6.71 -4.99 16.49
N SER A 157 7.79 -4.21 16.63
CA SER A 157 9.15 -4.66 16.27
C SER A 157 9.55 -5.96 16.98
N ASN A 158 10.23 -6.85 16.25
CA ASN A 158 10.52 -8.26 16.55
C ASN A 158 9.32 -9.24 16.40
N SER A 159 8.12 -8.75 16.07
CA SER A 159 6.98 -9.62 15.73
C SER A 159 7.09 -10.14 14.29
N LYS A 160 6.49 -11.31 14.00
CA LYS A 160 6.27 -11.73 12.62
C LYS A 160 5.17 -10.88 11.98
N ALA A 161 5.34 -10.51 10.72
CA ALA A 161 4.27 -9.89 9.97
C ALA A 161 3.13 -10.90 9.68
N THR A 162 1.90 -10.42 9.62
CA THR A 162 0.72 -11.18 9.20
C THR A 162 0.22 -10.70 7.84
N ILE A 163 -0.74 -11.44 7.27
CA ILE A 163 -1.49 -11.03 6.09
C ILE A 163 -2.92 -10.76 6.53
N ARG A 164 -3.30 -9.48 6.57
CA ARG A 164 -4.69 -9.03 6.73
C ARG A 164 -5.32 -8.86 5.36
N PHE A 165 -6.63 -9.04 5.24
CA PHE A 165 -7.37 -8.79 4.00
C PHE A 165 -8.06 -7.41 4.00
N ILE A 166 -8.40 -6.90 2.81
CA ILE A 166 -9.24 -5.70 2.63
C ILE A 166 -10.72 -6.11 2.61
N ILE A 167 -11.03 -7.11 1.78
CA ILE A 167 -12.31 -7.79 1.67
C ILE A 167 -12.25 -9.02 2.57
N ASP A 168 -13.22 -9.14 3.48
CA ASP A 168 -13.33 -10.24 4.44
C ASP A 168 -13.62 -11.59 3.73
N PRO A 169 -12.74 -12.59 3.84
CA PRO A 169 -12.96 -13.94 3.31
C PRO A 169 -14.26 -14.61 3.80
N ALA A 170 -14.75 -14.29 4.99
CA ALA A 170 -16.00 -14.86 5.51
C ALA A 170 -17.24 -14.46 4.70
N VAL A 171 -17.18 -13.35 3.95
CA VAL A 171 -18.28 -12.85 3.10
C VAL A 171 -18.22 -13.42 1.68
N SER A 172 -17.02 -13.83 1.24
CA SER A 172 -16.82 -14.45 -0.07
C SER A 172 -15.55 -15.32 -0.10
N PRO A 173 -15.65 -16.63 0.22
CA PRO A 173 -14.53 -17.55 0.12
C PRO A 173 -13.87 -17.54 -1.27
N GLY A 174 -12.54 -17.70 -1.30
CA GLY A 174 -11.69 -17.57 -2.47
C GLY A 174 -10.98 -16.21 -2.58
N VAL A 175 -11.48 -15.13 -1.94
CA VAL A 175 -10.81 -13.81 -1.97
C VAL A 175 -9.51 -13.77 -1.15
N GLU A 176 -9.27 -14.79 -0.32
CA GLU A 176 -8.00 -15.04 0.37
C GLU A 176 -6.86 -15.43 -0.60
N GLY A 177 -7.16 -16.00 -1.78
CA GLY A 177 -6.18 -16.29 -2.83
C GLY A 177 -5.81 -15.08 -3.71
N ILE A 178 -6.50 -13.95 -3.55
CA ILE A 178 -6.33 -12.75 -4.37
C ILE A 178 -5.20 -11.89 -3.78
N ILE A 179 -4.03 -11.86 -4.43
CA ILE A 179 -2.87 -11.07 -3.97
C ILE A 179 -3.24 -9.57 -3.83
N PRO A 180 -4.04 -8.94 -4.71
CA PRO A 180 -4.52 -7.56 -4.53
C PRO A 180 -5.45 -7.32 -3.33
N ASN A 181 -5.98 -8.36 -2.69
CA ASN A 181 -6.73 -8.28 -1.43
C ASN A 181 -5.82 -8.28 -0.19
N MET A 182 -4.63 -8.88 -0.29
CA MET A 182 -3.69 -9.04 0.82
C MET A 182 -3.02 -7.73 1.24
N ILE A 183 -2.83 -7.56 2.54
CA ILE A 183 -2.04 -6.49 3.19
C ILE A 183 -1.06 -7.14 4.17
N ILE A 184 0.23 -6.86 3.98
CA ILE A 184 1.28 -7.15 4.97
C ILE A 184 1.12 -6.19 6.15
N SER A 185 0.90 -6.72 7.35
CA SER A 185 0.56 -5.95 8.56
C SER A 185 1.25 -6.46 9.83
N PRO A 186 1.21 -5.71 10.94
CA PRO A 186 1.43 -6.23 12.28
C PRO A 186 0.36 -7.25 12.70
N PRO A 187 0.66 -8.13 13.67
CA PRO A 187 -0.29 -9.17 14.13
C PRO A 187 -1.43 -8.64 15.00
N ASN A 188 -1.26 -7.47 15.64
CA ASN A 188 -2.21 -6.94 16.64
C ASN A 188 -3.18 -5.89 16.06
N VAL A 189 -3.61 -6.07 14.81
CA VAL A 189 -4.70 -5.26 14.23
C VAL A 189 -6.03 -5.94 14.59
N ASP A 190 -7.00 -5.19 15.14
CA ASP A 190 -8.28 -5.75 15.60
C ASP A 190 -9.19 -6.24 14.46
N GLU A 191 -8.91 -7.43 13.92
CA GLU A 191 -9.67 -8.08 12.84
C GLU A 191 -11.13 -8.40 13.22
N GLY A 192 -11.48 -8.37 14.51
CA GLY A 192 -12.85 -8.50 15.02
C GLY A 192 -13.59 -7.18 15.28
N SER A 193 -13.00 -6.03 14.96
CA SER A 193 -13.63 -4.71 15.14
C SER A 193 -14.54 -4.34 13.97
N THR A 194 -15.53 -3.46 14.20
CA THR A 194 -16.32 -2.87 13.11
C THR A 194 -15.40 -2.06 12.18
N PRO A 195 -15.40 -2.31 10.86
CA PRO A 195 -14.46 -1.66 9.95
C PRO A 195 -14.67 -0.13 9.93
N THR A 196 -13.58 0.63 9.98
CA THR A 196 -13.62 2.09 9.86
C THR A 196 -14.07 2.55 8.48
N ASP A 197 -14.60 3.77 8.37
CA ASP A 197 -15.03 4.37 7.09
C ASP A 197 -13.94 4.31 6.00
N MET A 198 -12.67 4.44 6.38
CA MET A 198 -11.53 4.30 5.48
C MET A 198 -11.35 2.86 4.98
N GLN A 199 -11.54 1.85 5.84
CA GLN A 199 -11.53 0.43 5.44
C GLN A 199 -12.75 0.08 4.58
N ILE A 200 -13.94 0.58 4.93
CA ILE A 200 -15.17 0.42 4.14
C ILE A 200 -14.98 1.03 2.73
N SER A 201 -14.44 2.24 2.65
CA SER A 201 -14.14 2.91 1.38
C SER A 201 -13.10 2.15 0.55
N GLN A 202 -12.00 1.71 1.17
CA GLN A 202 -10.96 0.89 0.53
C GLN A 202 -11.51 -0.46 0.03
N ALA A 203 -12.40 -1.10 0.78
CA ALA A 203 -13.05 -2.34 0.36
C ALA A 203 -13.99 -2.11 -0.83
N LYS A 204 -14.80 -1.05 -0.81
CA LYS A 204 -15.68 -0.69 -1.93
C LYS A 204 -14.92 -0.29 -3.20
N GLU A 205 -13.77 0.39 -3.09
CA GLU A 205 -12.87 0.60 -4.25
C GLU A 205 -12.36 -0.74 -4.80
N LEU A 206 -11.87 -1.63 -3.92
CA LEU A 206 -11.31 -2.92 -4.35
C LEU A 206 -12.37 -3.86 -4.96
N VAL A 207 -13.57 -3.95 -4.37
CA VAL A 207 -14.69 -4.74 -4.93
C VAL A 207 -15.03 -4.27 -6.33
N ARG A 208 -15.15 -2.96 -6.54
CA ARG A 208 -15.36 -2.39 -7.87
C ARG A 208 -14.20 -2.73 -8.81
N ALA A 209 -12.96 -2.53 -8.38
CA ALA A 209 -11.80 -2.73 -9.25
C ALA A 209 -11.63 -4.23 -9.64
N LEU A 210 -11.92 -5.17 -8.74
CA LEU A 210 -11.96 -6.61 -9.04
C LEU A 210 -13.08 -6.98 -10.02
N TYR A 211 -14.24 -6.32 -9.95
CA TYR A 211 -15.33 -6.50 -10.91
C TYR A 211 -14.99 -5.90 -12.29
N ASP A 212 -14.45 -4.68 -12.33
CA ASP A 212 -13.98 -4.02 -13.56
C ASP A 212 -12.83 -4.85 -14.22
N ALA A 213 -12.00 -5.52 -13.41
CA ALA A 213 -10.98 -6.50 -13.82
C ALA A 213 -11.51 -7.92 -14.14
N ARG A 214 -12.82 -8.17 -13.99
CA ARG A 214 -13.51 -9.46 -14.22
C ARG A 214 -12.98 -10.63 -13.39
N VAL A 215 -12.41 -10.32 -12.23
CA VAL A 215 -11.89 -11.31 -11.26
C VAL A 215 -13.03 -11.88 -10.41
N ILE A 216 -14.00 -11.04 -10.05
CA ILE A 216 -15.24 -11.45 -9.38
C ILE A 216 -16.43 -11.32 -10.32
N ASP A 217 -17.40 -12.21 -10.16
CA ASP A 217 -18.69 -12.11 -10.83
C ASP A 217 -19.56 -10.99 -10.22
N ARG A 218 -20.67 -10.68 -10.91
CA ARG A 218 -21.58 -9.62 -10.47
C ARG A 218 -22.26 -9.94 -9.13
N ASP A 219 -22.73 -11.16 -8.92
CA ASP A 219 -23.51 -11.51 -7.74
C ASP A 219 -22.62 -11.54 -6.48
N THR A 220 -21.33 -11.86 -6.65
CA THR A 220 -20.28 -11.63 -5.64
C THR A 220 -19.98 -10.16 -5.42
N GLY A 221 -19.86 -9.35 -6.47
CA GLY A 221 -19.70 -7.89 -6.34
C GLY A 221 -20.86 -7.23 -5.60
N ASP A 222 -22.10 -7.55 -5.97
CA ASP A 222 -23.32 -7.03 -5.35
C ASP A 222 -23.46 -7.52 -3.88
N ARG A 223 -23.10 -8.79 -3.57
CA ARG A 223 -23.02 -9.32 -2.19
C ARG A 223 -22.01 -8.58 -1.31
N LEU A 224 -20.80 -8.37 -1.83
CA LEU A 224 -19.71 -7.70 -1.10
C LEU A 224 -20.05 -6.22 -0.87
N ASN A 225 -20.58 -5.53 -1.86
CA ASN A 225 -21.07 -4.15 -1.71
C ASN A 225 -22.19 -4.07 -0.65
N GLN A 226 -23.17 -4.98 -0.67
CA GLN A 226 -24.26 -4.98 0.32
C GLN A 226 -23.74 -5.20 1.76
N HIS A 227 -22.73 -6.06 1.95
CA HIS A 227 -22.08 -6.23 3.25
C HIS A 227 -21.44 -4.92 3.72
N TYR A 228 -20.62 -4.26 2.89
CA TYR A 228 -19.96 -3.01 3.29
C TYR A 228 -20.91 -1.82 3.45
N GLU A 229 -22.02 -1.77 2.70
CA GLU A 229 -23.07 -0.76 2.92
C GLU A 229 -23.85 -0.96 4.23
N SER A 230 -23.81 -2.15 4.85
CA SER A 230 -24.48 -2.37 6.13
C SER A 230 -23.81 -1.65 7.31
N PHE A 231 -22.51 -1.31 7.17
CA PHE A 231 -21.75 -0.56 8.19
C PHE A 231 -21.84 0.96 8.01
N SER A 232 -21.87 1.45 6.77
CA SER A 232 -22.16 2.86 6.49
C SER A 232 -23.61 3.24 6.83
N SER A 233 -24.54 2.27 6.82
CA SER A 233 -25.97 2.46 7.14
C SER A 233 -26.28 2.40 8.65
N SER A 234 -25.37 2.85 9.51
CA SER A 234 -25.67 3.05 10.94
C SER A 234 -26.69 4.19 11.09
N PRO A 235 -27.73 4.04 11.93
CA PRO A 235 -28.93 4.88 11.81
C PRO A 235 -28.68 6.35 12.15
N GLU A 236 -29.20 7.22 11.28
CA GLU A 236 -29.37 8.65 11.51
C GLU A 236 -30.01 8.87 12.91
N PRO A 237 -29.44 9.74 13.78
CA PRO A 237 -29.87 9.85 15.16
C PRO A 237 -31.34 10.30 15.19
N ALA A 238 -32.20 9.42 15.69
CA ALA A 238 -33.65 9.57 15.59
C ALA A 238 -34.10 10.96 16.03
N SER A 239 -34.66 11.73 15.09
CA SER A 239 -35.11 13.09 15.33
C SER A 239 -36.14 13.08 16.46
N VAL A 240 -35.74 13.61 17.62
CA VAL A 240 -36.62 13.70 18.79
C VAL A 240 -37.86 14.50 18.36
N PRO A 241 -39.08 13.94 18.44
CA PRO A 241 -40.26 14.67 18.02
C PRO A 241 -40.42 15.90 18.90
N GLU A 242 -40.35 17.08 18.29
CA GLU A 242 -40.38 18.37 18.97
C GLU A 242 -41.75 18.57 19.63
N SER A 243 -41.85 18.19 20.90
CA SER A 243 -43.12 18.09 21.62
C SER A 243 -43.70 19.48 21.87
N SER A 244 -44.63 19.87 21.01
CA SER A 244 -45.17 21.23 20.94
C SER A 244 -46.05 21.55 22.15
N GLU A 245 -45.64 22.46 23.03
CA GLU A 245 -46.58 23.17 23.90
C GLU A 245 -46.11 24.58 24.30
N SER A 246 -47.06 25.52 24.32
CA SER A 246 -46.92 26.95 24.62
C SER A 246 -48.31 27.62 24.55
N PRO A 247 -48.55 28.79 25.17
CA PRO A 247 -47.97 29.32 26.42
C PRO A 247 -49.07 29.89 27.37
N VAL A 248 -48.75 30.10 28.66
CA VAL A 248 -49.54 30.99 29.56
C VAL A 248 -48.62 31.73 30.53
N GLU A 249 -48.90 33.01 30.77
CA GLU A 249 -48.13 33.92 31.65
C GLU A 249 -48.56 33.83 33.13
N GLU A 250 -47.58 33.98 34.05
CA GLU A 250 -47.48 34.89 35.25
C GLU A 250 -48.76 35.36 36.05
N PRO A 251 -48.65 36.00 37.25
CA PRO A 251 -47.45 36.49 37.98
C PRO A 251 -47.38 36.29 39.53
N ARG A 252 -46.24 36.73 40.10
CA ARG A 252 -46.01 37.30 41.48
C ARG A 252 -46.04 36.42 42.76
N GLY A 253 -44.89 36.45 43.47
CA GLY A 253 -44.79 36.25 44.93
C GLY A 253 -43.33 36.08 45.45
N THR A 254 -42.81 37.02 46.26
CA THR A 254 -41.41 37.02 46.78
C THR A 254 -41.30 37.70 48.16
N PRO A 255 -40.25 37.45 49.00
CA PRO A 255 -39.36 36.28 49.11
C PRO A 255 -39.61 35.60 50.49
N PRO A 256 -38.79 35.55 51.59
CA PRO A 256 -37.39 35.96 51.88
C PRO A 256 -36.47 34.80 52.40
N GLU A 257 -35.30 35.17 52.97
CA GLU A 257 -34.51 34.61 54.12
C GLU A 257 -34.67 33.12 54.53
N ASP A 258 -33.63 32.32 54.83
CA ASP A 258 -32.16 32.49 54.91
C ASP A 258 -31.50 31.10 54.66
N THR A 259 -30.27 30.91 54.16
CA THR A 259 -28.99 31.41 54.68
C THR A 259 -27.89 31.32 53.60
N ALA A 260 -26.93 32.25 53.60
CA ALA A 260 -25.72 32.30 52.77
C ALA A 260 -24.58 31.34 53.27
N PRO A 261 -23.41 31.17 52.60
CA PRO A 261 -22.85 31.97 51.51
C PRO A 261 -22.29 31.21 50.28
N GLU A 262 -21.85 32.00 49.31
CA GLU A 262 -21.10 31.60 48.10
C GLU A 262 -19.65 31.21 48.43
N GLU A 263 -19.05 30.36 47.59
CA GLU A 263 -17.60 30.34 47.33
C GLU A 263 -17.37 30.05 45.83
N GLU A 264 -16.23 30.51 45.29
CA GLU A 264 -16.04 30.76 43.85
C GLU A 264 -16.09 29.51 42.95
N THR A 265 -16.65 29.67 41.74
CA THR A 265 -16.43 28.73 40.63
C THR A 265 -15.06 28.97 39.99
N PRO A 266 -14.10 28.01 40.02
CA PRO A 266 -12.88 28.11 39.23
C PRO A 266 -13.17 27.76 37.76
N ASP A 267 -12.81 28.65 36.83
CA ASP A 267 -12.83 28.39 35.39
C ASP A 267 -11.87 27.25 35.01
N PRO A 268 -12.34 26.16 34.37
CA PRO A 268 -11.47 25.14 33.79
C PRO A 268 -11.05 25.51 32.37
N GLU A 269 -9.86 26.11 32.28
CA GLU A 269 -8.86 25.89 31.22
C GLU A 269 -9.20 26.33 29.78
N VAL A 270 -8.66 27.51 29.43
CA VAL A 270 -8.43 27.98 28.05
C VAL A 270 -7.76 26.89 27.20
N CYS A 271 -8.32 26.62 26.02
CA CYS A 271 -7.78 25.62 25.09
C CYS A 271 -6.36 25.99 24.61
N PRO A 272 -5.37 25.07 24.68
CA PRO A 272 -3.97 25.38 24.37
C PRO A 272 -3.67 25.56 22.86
N PHE A 273 -4.69 25.61 22.00
CA PHE A 273 -4.56 25.76 20.54
C PHE A 273 -4.79 27.18 20.02
N ASP A 274 -5.30 28.12 20.85
CA ASP A 274 -5.56 29.52 20.46
C ASP A 274 -4.32 30.45 20.62
N GLN A 275 -3.11 29.89 20.76
CA GLN A 275 -1.88 30.69 20.76
C GLN A 275 -1.33 30.82 19.32
N PRO A 276 -1.19 32.05 18.78
CA PRO A 276 -0.61 32.24 17.45
C PRO A 276 0.87 31.85 17.45
N LEU A 277 1.31 31.25 16.34
CA LEU A 277 2.70 30.84 16.15
C LEU A 277 3.65 32.06 16.17
N PRO A 278 4.84 31.96 16.79
CA PRO A 278 5.85 33.00 16.70
C PRO A 278 6.43 33.07 15.27
N GLU A 279 6.63 34.29 14.76
CA GLU A 279 7.31 34.51 13.48
C GLU A 279 8.84 34.30 13.59
N GLU A 280 9.51 34.26 12.42
CA GLU A 280 10.87 33.71 12.24
C GLU A 280 12.01 34.40 13.01
N GLY A 281 13.06 33.63 13.30
CA GLY A 281 14.35 34.08 13.84
C GLY A 281 15.47 33.07 13.61
#